data_AF-X1KXY4-F1
#
_entry.id   AF-X1KXY4-F1
#
_cell.length_a   1.000
_cell.length_b   1.000
_cell.length_c   1.000
_cell.angle_alpha   90.00
_cell.angle_beta   90.00
_cell.angle_gamma   90.00
#
_symmetry.space_group_name_H-M   'P 1'
#
loop_
_entity.id
_entity.type
_entity.pdbx_description
1 polymer ?
#
loop_
_entity_poly.entity_id
_entity_poly.type
_entity_poly.pdbx_seq_one_letter_code
_entity_poly.pdbx_strand_id
1 'polypeptide(L)'
;MPLRINQPLIENLIKVGAFDFTTYPRSALLTLLPLTLREVRKKKAKDKTQNKISEDRELWNTELIASDSIPAYHFSKSFQMNLEKEILDLYIINYPLKKYDKILAHLPIKNSNQLLNYFYRKSILIRGMLIQVRRQFTRQKQVMAFLLLEDEAGFFEVITFPAVYQKYSNLFRKEAPLLIEGVLSKDSGDSKIIARKN
;
A
#
# COMPACT_ATOMS: atom_id res chain seq x y z
N MET A 1 14.55 22.54 -12.29
CA MET A 1 13.46 22.88 -13.23
C MET A 1 12.14 22.84 -12.47
N PRO A 2 11.22 23.82 -12.60
CA PRO A 2 9.93 23.71 -11.95
C PRO A 2 9.17 22.54 -12.58
N LEU A 3 8.74 21.55 -11.77
CA LEU A 3 7.89 20.45 -12.25
C LEU A 3 6.61 21.06 -12.82
N ARG A 4 6.44 20.97 -14.15
CA ARG A 4 5.15 21.23 -14.77
C ARG A 4 4.22 20.08 -14.39
N ILE A 5 3.31 20.33 -13.47
CA ILE A 5 2.25 19.41 -13.12
C ILE A 5 1.38 19.23 -14.37
N ASN A 6 1.35 18.01 -14.93
CA ASN A 6 0.51 17.66 -16.07
C ASN A 6 -0.78 16.98 -15.58
N GLN A 7 -1.80 16.92 -16.46
CA GLN A 7 -3.09 16.34 -16.11
C GLN A 7 -3.00 14.87 -15.65
N PRO A 8 -2.24 13.97 -16.32
CA PRO A 8 -2.10 12.58 -15.87
C PRO A 8 -1.54 12.45 -14.45
N LEU A 9 -0.61 13.33 -14.05
CA LEU A 9 -0.09 13.34 -12.68
C LEU A 9 -1.19 13.66 -11.66
N ILE A 10 -2.03 14.67 -11.93
CA ILE A 10 -3.14 15.02 -11.03
C ILE A 10 -4.19 13.90 -10.99
N GLU A 11 -4.50 13.28 -12.13
CA GLU A 11 -5.40 12.12 -12.17
C GLU A 11 -4.88 10.98 -11.29
N ASN A 12 -3.59 10.67 -11.38
CA ASN A 12 -2.96 9.64 -10.56
C ASN A 12 -3.01 10.00 -9.07
N LEU A 13 -2.72 11.24 -8.71
CA LEU A 13 -2.84 11.73 -7.33
C LEU A 13 -4.27 11.60 -6.79
N ILE A 14 -5.29 11.93 -7.59
CA ILE A 14 -6.69 11.72 -7.21
C ILE A 14 -6.98 10.22 -7.05
N LYS A 15 -6.58 9.39 -8.03
CA LYS A 15 -6.82 7.93 -8.02
C LYS A 15 -6.24 7.24 -6.80
N VAL A 16 -5.06 7.66 -6.31
CA VAL A 16 -4.41 7.08 -5.13
C VAL A 16 -4.82 7.75 -3.81
N GLY A 17 -5.71 8.74 -3.84
CA GLY A 17 -6.30 9.34 -2.63
C GLY A 17 -5.57 10.54 -2.05
N ALA A 18 -4.63 11.14 -2.78
CA ALA A 18 -3.95 12.35 -2.32
C ALA A 18 -4.91 13.53 -2.08
N PHE A 19 -6.11 13.49 -2.67
CA PHE A 19 -7.16 14.49 -2.52
C PHE A 19 -8.35 14.04 -1.65
N ASP A 20 -8.25 12.91 -0.94
CA ASP A 20 -9.34 12.41 -0.09
C ASP A 20 -9.67 13.39 1.07
N PHE A 21 -8.73 14.27 1.44
CA PHE A 21 -8.96 15.35 2.41
C PHE A 21 -10.06 16.33 1.99
N THR A 22 -10.39 16.39 0.69
CA THR A 22 -11.44 17.28 0.17
C THR A 22 -12.86 16.76 0.44
N THR A 23 -13.01 15.54 0.94
CA THR A 23 -14.28 14.82 1.18
C THR A 23 -15.10 14.49 -0.08
N TYR A 24 -14.74 15.03 -1.25
CA TYR A 24 -15.36 14.68 -2.52
C TYR A 24 -14.97 13.28 -2.97
N PRO A 25 -15.91 12.48 -3.52
CA PRO A 25 -15.57 11.20 -4.12
C PRO A 25 -14.54 11.37 -5.23
N ARG A 26 -13.53 10.48 -5.28
CA ARG A 26 -12.47 10.49 -6.31
C ARG A 26 -13.04 10.53 -7.74
N SER A 27 -14.17 9.87 -7.99
CA SER A 27 -14.88 9.91 -9.27
C SER A 27 -15.33 11.32 -9.67
N ALA A 28 -15.90 12.08 -8.73
CA ALA A 28 -16.32 13.47 -8.96
C ALA A 28 -15.11 14.36 -9.26
N LEU A 29 -14.02 14.22 -8.49
CA LEU A 29 -12.77 14.95 -8.72
C LEU A 29 -12.18 14.66 -10.11
N LEU A 30 -12.19 13.39 -10.55
CA LEU A 30 -11.72 13.01 -11.89
C LEU A 30 -12.60 13.62 -13.00
N THR A 31 -13.92 13.65 -12.82
CA THR A 31 -14.84 14.29 -13.77
C THR A 31 -14.62 15.81 -13.84
N LEU A 32 -14.35 16.45 -12.71
CA LEU A 32 -14.17 17.90 -12.61
C LEU A 32 -12.80 18.38 -13.13
N LEU A 33 -11.77 17.54 -13.05
CA LEU A 33 -10.40 17.87 -13.45
C LEU A 33 -10.26 18.45 -14.87
N PRO A 34 -10.79 17.83 -15.95
CA PRO A 34 -10.64 18.39 -17.29
C PRO A 34 -11.37 19.73 -17.46
N LEU A 35 -12.48 19.94 -16.74
CA LEU A 35 -13.26 21.18 -16.80
C LEU A 35 -12.49 22.32 -16.13
N THR A 36 -12.00 22.09 -14.91
CA THR A 36 -11.19 23.06 -14.15
C THR A 36 -9.90 23.44 -14.87
N LEU A 37 -9.19 22.46 -15.47
CA LEU A 37 -7.98 22.74 -16.25
C LEU A 37 -8.24 23.62 -17.47
N ARG A 38 -9.40 23.47 -18.14
CA ARG A 38 -9.79 24.33 -19.27
C ARG A 38 -10.01 25.78 -18.81
N GLU A 39 -10.68 25.97 -17.68
CA GLU A 39 -10.94 27.31 -17.13
C GLU A 39 -9.66 28.02 -16.68
N VAL A 40 -8.76 27.32 -15.99
CA VAL A 40 -7.45 27.86 -15.58
C VAL A 40 -6.62 28.27 -16.80
N ARG A 41 -6.66 27.50 -17.89
CA ARG A 41 -5.97 27.85 -19.15
C ARG A 41 -6.58 29.10 -19.80
N LYS A 42 -7.92 29.22 -19.83
CA LYS A 42 -8.62 30.40 -20.34
C LYS A 42 -8.25 31.66 -19.55
N LYS A 43 -8.22 31.59 -18.21
CA LYS A 43 -7.81 32.71 -17.33
C LYS A 43 -6.35 33.13 -17.62
N LYS A 44 -5.41 32.17 -17.63
CA LYS A 44 -4.00 32.45 -17.98
C LYS A 44 -3.79 33.07 -19.36
N ALA A 45 -4.63 32.74 -20.34
CA ALA A 45 -4.57 33.34 -21.67
C ALA A 45 -5.07 34.81 -21.65
N LYS A 46 -6.13 35.11 -20.90
CA LYS A 46 -6.62 36.47 -20.71
C LYS A 46 -5.61 37.36 -19.96
N ASP A 47 -5.01 36.85 -18.89
CA ASP A 47 -4.02 37.57 -18.07
C ASP A 47 -2.74 37.93 -18.83
N LYS A 48 -2.36 37.15 -19.86
CA LYS A 48 -1.24 37.49 -20.75
C LYS A 48 -1.56 38.58 -21.76
N THR A 49 -2.84 38.83 -22.02
CA THR A 49 -3.31 39.77 -23.05
C THR A 49 -3.68 41.14 -22.44
N GLN A 50 -4.00 41.19 -21.15
CA GLN A 50 -4.29 42.43 -20.42
C GLN A 50 -3.08 42.82 -19.55
N ASN A 51 -2.38 43.88 -19.96
CA ASN A 51 -1.34 44.51 -19.14
C ASN A 51 -1.94 44.92 -17.78
N LYS A 52 -1.21 44.61 -16.71
CA LYS A 52 -1.37 45.07 -15.31
C LYS A 52 -2.28 46.30 -15.19
N ILE A 53 -3.44 46.13 -14.57
CA ILE A 53 -4.12 47.03 -13.60
C ILE A 53 -5.50 46.39 -13.38
N SER A 54 -5.62 45.60 -12.31
CA SER A 54 -6.86 45.35 -11.56
C SER A 54 -6.46 44.49 -10.37
N GLU A 55 -6.32 45.19 -9.25
CA GLU A 55 -6.03 44.68 -7.92
C GLU A 55 -7.09 43.66 -7.48
N ASP A 56 -6.62 42.53 -6.96
CA ASP A 56 -7.04 41.97 -5.68
C ASP A 56 -8.53 42.05 -5.33
N ARG A 57 -9.40 41.21 -5.94
CA ARG A 57 -10.64 40.72 -5.24
C ARG A 57 -11.52 39.65 -5.90
N GLU A 58 -11.13 38.98 -6.98
CA GLU A 58 -12.01 37.94 -7.59
C GLU A 58 -11.35 36.58 -7.77
N LEU A 59 -10.46 36.19 -6.85
CA LEU A 59 -9.69 34.93 -7.00
C LEU A 59 -10.52 33.64 -6.81
N TRP A 60 -11.79 33.71 -6.43
CA TRP A 60 -12.59 32.53 -6.07
C TRP A 60 -13.99 32.47 -6.69
N ASN A 61 -14.41 33.47 -7.50
CA ASN A 61 -15.67 33.42 -8.25
C ASN A 61 -15.52 32.69 -9.58
N THR A 62 -14.80 31.56 -9.58
CA THR A 62 -15.15 30.54 -10.57
C THR A 62 -16.49 30.01 -10.06
N GLU A 63 -17.56 30.08 -10.84
CA GLU A 63 -18.72 29.21 -10.62
C GLU A 63 -18.18 27.79 -10.68
N LEU A 64 -17.64 27.32 -9.55
CA LEU A 64 -17.27 25.95 -9.29
C LEU A 64 -18.56 25.23 -9.62
N ILE A 65 -18.56 24.51 -10.74
CA ILE A 65 -19.66 23.65 -11.16
C ILE A 65 -20.23 23.06 -9.89
N ALA A 66 -21.45 23.45 -9.53
CA ALA A 66 -22.00 23.17 -8.22
C ALA A 66 -21.82 21.68 -7.99
N SER A 67 -20.93 21.33 -7.06
CA SER A 67 -20.37 19.96 -7.02
C SER A 67 -21.46 18.92 -6.80
N ASP A 68 -22.60 19.34 -6.26
CA ASP A 68 -23.81 18.56 -6.02
C ASP A 68 -24.50 18.07 -7.31
N SER A 69 -24.16 18.63 -8.48
CA SER A 69 -24.73 18.25 -9.78
C SER A 69 -23.89 17.22 -10.55
N ILE A 70 -22.71 16.85 -10.04
CA ILE A 70 -21.81 15.90 -10.70
C ILE A 70 -22.14 14.48 -10.24
N PRO A 71 -22.45 13.55 -11.16
CA PRO A 71 -22.62 12.14 -10.81
C PRO A 71 -21.37 11.60 -10.10
N ALA A 72 -21.53 11.17 -8.85
CA ALA A 72 -20.45 10.67 -8.02
C ALA A 72 -20.73 9.24 -7.57
N TYR A 73 -19.70 8.41 -7.56
CA TYR A 73 -19.75 7.06 -7.03
C TYR A 73 -18.46 6.73 -6.27
N HIS A 74 -18.57 5.85 -5.28
CA HIS A 74 -17.41 5.39 -4.53
C HIS A 74 -16.76 4.19 -5.21
N PHE A 75 -15.44 4.25 -5.36
CA PHE A 75 -14.64 3.12 -5.82
C PHE A 75 -14.71 1.99 -4.80
N SER A 76 -14.89 0.76 -5.27
CA SER A 76 -14.80 -0.42 -4.42
C SER A 76 -13.38 -0.54 -3.84
N LYS A 77 -13.24 -1.14 -2.64
CA LYS A 77 -11.92 -1.31 -2.00
C LYS A 77 -10.93 -2.07 -2.90
N SER A 78 -11.39 -3.11 -3.60
CA SER A 78 -10.56 -3.87 -4.53
C SER A 78 -10.08 -3.01 -5.71
N PHE A 79 -10.94 -2.13 -6.23
CA PHE A 79 -10.54 -1.22 -7.30
C PHE A 79 -9.52 -0.19 -6.82
N GLN A 80 -9.71 0.39 -5.63
CA GLN A 80 -8.72 1.29 -5.03
C GLN A 80 -7.36 0.62 -4.82
N MET A 81 -7.35 -0.62 -4.32
CA MET A 81 -6.12 -1.41 -4.17
C MET A 81 -5.41 -1.63 -5.50
N ASN A 82 -6.15 -1.96 -6.56
CA ASN A 82 -5.56 -2.14 -7.89
C ASN A 82 -4.94 -0.84 -8.40
N LEU A 83 -5.60 0.31 -8.19
CA LEU A 83 -5.05 1.62 -8.58
C LEU A 83 -3.79 1.97 -7.78
N GLU A 84 -3.77 1.74 -6.47
CA GLU A 84 -2.57 1.93 -5.63
C GLU A 84 -1.41 1.06 -6.13
N LYS A 85 -1.68 -0.21 -6.42
CA LYS A 85 -0.66 -1.13 -6.94
C LYS A 85 -0.18 -0.75 -8.34
N GLU A 86 -1.07 -0.35 -9.23
CA GLU A 86 -0.71 0.05 -10.59
C GLU A 86 0.10 1.35 -10.63
N ILE A 87 -0.26 2.34 -9.79
CA ILE A 87 0.30 3.69 -9.83
C ILE A 87 1.54 3.81 -8.93
N LEU A 88 1.55 3.16 -7.76
CA LEU A 88 2.57 3.31 -6.73
C LEU A 88 3.41 2.05 -6.52
N ASP A 89 3.03 0.92 -7.11
CA ASP A 89 3.58 -0.41 -6.84
C ASP A 89 3.46 -0.87 -5.37
N LEU A 90 2.63 -0.18 -4.58
CA LEU A 90 2.48 -0.34 -3.13
C LEU A 90 1.01 -0.23 -2.70
N TYR A 91 0.67 -0.83 -1.56
CA TYR A 91 -0.63 -0.65 -0.90
C TYR A 91 -0.46 0.28 0.30
N ILE A 92 -1.12 1.44 0.27
CA ILE A 92 -1.00 2.45 1.35
C ILE A 92 -2.23 2.41 2.25
N ILE A 93 -3.42 2.48 1.67
CA ILE A 93 -4.67 2.66 2.44
C ILE A 93 -5.26 1.28 2.76
N ASN A 94 -5.30 0.43 1.75
CA ASN A 94 -5.98 -0.85 1.79
C ASN A 94 -4.98 -2.00 1.67
N TYR A 95 -4.38 -2.40 2.81
CA TYR A 95 -3.45 -3.53 2.82
C TYR A 95 -4.18 -4.86 2.58
N PRO A 96 -3.70 -5.76 1.69
CA PRO A 96 -4.42 -6.99 1.35
C PRO A 96 -4.74 -7.90 2.52
N LEU A 97 -3.89 -7.92 3.56
CA LEU A 97 -4.10 -8.76 4.75
C LEU A 97 -5.34 -8.37 5.57
N LYS A 98 -5.83 -7.13 5.44
CA LYS A 98 -7.06 -6.67 6.14
C LYS A 98 -8.29 -7.54 5.85
N LYS A 99 -8.31 -8.22 4.70
CA LYS A 99 -9.41 -9.16 4.35
C LYS A 99 -9.56 -10.30 5.35
N TYR A 100 -8.48 -10.65 6.05
CA TYR A 100 -8.45 -11.78 6.99
C TYR A 100 -8.66 -11.36 8.44
N ASP A 101 -8.74 -10.05 8.75
CA ASP A 101 -8.85 -9.55 10.13
C ASP A 101 -9.99 -10.19 10.91
N LYS A 102 -11.17 -10.32 10.31
CA LYS A 102 -12.34 -10.92 10.95
C LYS A 102 -12.12 -12.39 11.33
N ILE A 103 -11.51 -13.16 10.43
CA ILE A 103 -11.30 -14.61 10.63
C ILE A 103 -10.16 -14.84 11.63
N LEU A 104 -9.17 -13.94 11.64
CA LEU A 104 -7.97 -14.06 12.47
C LEU A 104 -8.08 -13.35 13.82
N ALA A 105 -9.18 -12.64 14.10
CA ALA A 105 -9.36 -11.82 15.30
C ALA A 105 -9.18 -12.59 16.62
N HIS A 106 -9.49 -13.88 16.64
CA HIS A 106 -9.41 -14.74 17.83
C HIS A 106 -8.02 -15.36 18.05
N LEU A 107 -7.09 -15.17 17.11
CA LEU A 107 -5.75 -15.75 17.19
C LEU A 107 -4.77 -14.74 17.79
N PRO A 108 -3.79 -15.18 18.60
CA PRO A 108 -2.80 -14.30 19.23
C PRO A 108 -1.69 -13.88 18.26
N ILE A 109 -2.07 -13.35 17.09
CA ILE A 109 -1.15 -12.94 16.03
C ILE A 109 -0.35 -11.72 16.48
N LYS A 110 0.94 -11.73 16.18
CA LYS A 110 1.86 -10.62 16.38
C LYS A 110 2.22 -9.97 15.06
N ASN A 111 2.52 -8.68 15.11
CA ASN A 111 3.05 -7.91 14.00
C ASN A 111 4.58 -7.81 14.08
N SER A 112 5.22 -7.47 12.97
CA SER A 112 6.66 -7.34 12.79
C SER A 112 7.30 -6.37 13.80
N ASN A 113 6.65 -5.24 14.08
CA ASN A 113 7.14 -4.26 15.07
C ASN A 113 7.16 -4.78 16.53
N GLN A 114 6.45 -5.87 16.83
CA GLN A 114 6.43 -6.48 18.16
C GLN A 114 7.56 -7.49 18.37
N LEU A 115 8.29 -7.88 17.32
CA LEU A 115 9.30 -8.93 17.38
C LEU A 115 10.50 -8.56 18.27
N LEU A 116 10.91 -7.28 18.27
CA LEU A 116 12.05 -6.82 19.07
C LEU A 116 11.84 -7.04 20.57
N ASN A 117 10.62 -6.79 21.05
CA ASN A 117 10.26 -6.87 22.46
C ASN A 117 9.67 -8.24 22.85
N TYR A 118 9.62 -9.20 21.93
CA TYR A 118 9.03 -10.50 22.19
C TYR A 118 10.00 -11.41 22.95
N PHE A 119 9.43 -12.27 23.80
CA PHE A 119 10.20 -13.24 24.60
C PHE A 119 10.90 -14.26 23.70
N TYR A 120 12.20 -14.39 23.88
CA TYR A 120 13.02 -15.37 23.16
C TYR A 120 12.50 -16.80 23.39
N ARG A 121 12.56 -17.64 22.35
CA ARG A 121 12.15 -19.06 22.34
C ARG A 121 10.67 -19.39 22.60
N LYS A 122 9.79 -18.40 22.77
CA LYS A 122 8.34 -18.65 22.82
C LYS A 122 7.77 -18.91 21.42
N SER A 123 6.68 -19.68 21.37
CA SER A 123 5.90 -19.85 20.13
C SER A 123 5.35 -18.49 19.72
N ILE A 124 5.43 -18.17 18.43
CA ILE A 124 4.87 -16.96 17.84
C ILE A 124 4.02 -17.33 16.65
N LEU A 125 2.85 -16.70 16.56
CA LEU A 125 1.99 -16.73 15.39
C LEU A 125 2.06 -15.35 14.73
N ILE A 126 2.45 -15.32 13.46
CA ILE A 126 2.61 -14.08 12.68
C ILE A 126 2.02 -14.27 11.30
N ARG A 127 1.49 -13.19 10.72
CA ARG A 127 0.99 -13.18 9.35
C ARG A 127 1.77 -12.18 8.52
N GLY A 128 1.87 -12.43 7.22
CA GLY A 128 2.52 -11.51 6.31
C GLY A 128 2.23 -11.84 4.85
N MET A 129 2.48 -10.88 3.99
CA MET A 129 2.50 -11.04 2.55
C MET A 129 3.88 -11.49 2.10
N LEU A 130 3.99 -12.57 1.34
CA LEU A 130 5.28 -13.07 0.88
C LEU A 130 5.83 -12.18 -0.25
N ILE A 131 6.96 -11.53 0.03
CA ILE A 131 7.65 -10.65 -0.91
C ILE A 131 8.70 -11.42 -1.72
N GLN A 132 9.51 -12.23 -1.02
CA GLN A 132 10.65 -12.91 -1.64
C GLN A 132 10.95 -14.26 -0.99
N VAL A 133 11.43 -15.21 -1.80
CA VAL A 133 11.92 -16.52 -1.37
C VAL A 133 13.38 -16.68 -1.80
N ARG A 134 14.30 -16.82 -0.83
CA ARG A 134 15.71 -17.16 -1.08
C ARG A 134 15.97 -18.60 -0.64
N ARG A 135 16.15 -19.50 -1.61
CA ARG A 135 16.50 -20.91 -1.35
C ARG A 135 17.98 -21.05 -1.04
N GLN A 136 18.31 -21.95 -0.12
CA GLN A 136 19.70 -22.27 0.25
C GLN A 136 19.80 -23.76 0.58
N PHE A 137 20.99 -24.34 0.40
CA PHE A 137 21.25 -25.71 0.83
C PHE A 137 21.85 -25.72 2.24
N THR A 138 21.37 -26.65 3.08
CA THR A 138 21.99 -26.96 4.36
C THR A 138 23.34 -27.65 4.15
N ARG A 139 24.11 -27.84 5.24
CA ARG A 139 25.36 -28.64 5.21
C ARG A 139 25.12 -30.07 4.71
N GLN A 140 23.93 -30.62 4.98
CA GLN A 140 23.49 -31.94 4.53
C GLN A 140 22.89 -31.93 3.10
N LYS A 141 23.11 -30.85 2.32
CA LYS A 141 22.61 -30.68 0.94
C LYS A 141 21.07 -30.76 0.81
N GLN A 142 20.33 -30.43 1.87
CA GLN A 142 18.86 -30.34 1.81
C GLN A 142 18.43 -28.89 1.60
N VAL A 143 17.29 -28.66 0.92
CA VAL A 143 16.81 -27.30 0.63
C VAL A 143 16.16 -26.68 1.86
N MET A 144 16.59 -25.48 2.24
CA MET A 144 15.91 -24.57 3.15
C MET A 144 15.59 -23.26 2.42
N ALA A 145 14.78 -22.39 3.02
CA ALA A 145 14.52 -21.07 2.47
C ALA A 145 14.43 -19.98 3.54
N PHE A 146 14.85 -18.78 3.15
CA PHE A 146 14.56 -17.53 3.84
C PHE A 146 13.41 -16.85 3.08
N LEU A 147 12.35 -16.54 3.80
CA LEU A 147 11.17 -15.86 3.30
C LEU A 147 11.20 -14.43 3.83
N LEU A 148 11.17 -13.46 2.94
CA LEU A 148 10.92 -12.07 3.31
C LEU A 148 9.42 -11.83 3.22
N LEU A 149 8.81 -11.48 4.35
CA LEU A 149 7.40 -11.12 4.43
C LEU A 149 7.24 -9.67 4.87
N GLU A 150 6.09 -9.11 4.53
CA GLU A 150 5.66 -7.77 4.93
C GLU A 150 4.30 -7.85 5.63
N ASP A 151 4.11 -7.08 6.68
CA ASP A 151 2.81 -6.77 7.27
C ASP A 151 2.58 -5.25 7.30
N GLU A 152 1.48 -4.80 7.90
CA GLU A 152 1.15 -3.36 7.97
C GLU A 152 2.16 -2.54 8.80
N ALA A 153 3.05 -3.19 9.55
CA ALA A 153 4.04 -2.56 10.42
C ALA A 153 5.47 -2.61 9.86
N GLY A 154 5.74 -3.43 8.84
CA GLY A 154 7.05 -3.52 8.19
C GLY A 154 7.42 -4.93 7.74
N PHE A 155 8.73 -5.14 7.54
CA PHE A 155 9.26 -6.39 7.03
C PHE A 155 9.79 -7.30 8.14
N PHE A 156 9.70 -8.61 7.92
CA PHE A 156 10.30 -9.62 8.79
C PHE A 156 10.75 -10.85 7.99
N GLU A 157 11.78 -11.55 8.50
CA GLU A 157 12.33 -12.75 7.85
C GLU A 157 11.88 -14.03 8.58
N VAL A 158 11.42 -15.01 7.80
CA VAL A 158 11.09 -16.35 8.28
C VAL A 158 12.04 -17.37 7.65
N ILE A 159 12.59 -18.26 8.47
CA ILE A 159 13.43 -19.37 8.04
C ILE A 159 12.59 -20.65 8.01
N THR A 160 12.57 -21.33 6.86
CA THR A 160 11.97 -22.65 6.72
C THR A 160 13.08 -23.69 6.51
N PHE A 161 13.34 -24.49 7.53
CA PHE A 161 14.25 -25.64 7.44
C PHE A 161 13.67 -26.74 6.54
N PRO A 162 14.48 -27.72 6.09
CA PRO A 162 14.07 -28.66 5.05
C PRO A 162 12.73 -29.37 5.27
N ALA A 163 12.45 -29.81 6.49
CA ALA A 163 11.19 -30.48 6.81
C ALA A 163 9.95 -29.59 6.61
N VAL A 164 10.06 -28.29 6.90
CA VAL A 164 8.99 -27.29 6.69
C VAL A 164 8.93 -26.91 5.22
N TYR A 165 10.08 -26.65 4.61
CA TYR A 165 10.18 -26.27 3.20
C TYR A 165 9.56 -27.34 2.28
N GLN A 166 9.92 -28.62 2.49
CA GLN A 166 9.39 -29.72 1.68
C GLN A 166 7.86 -29.84 1.78
N LYS A 167 7.29 -29.58 2.97
CA LYS A 167 5.84 -29.69 3.21
C LYS A 167 5.04 -28.52 2.65
N TYR A 168 5.57 -27.29 2.73
CA TYR A 168 4.79 -26.07 2.49
C TYR A 168 5.29 -25.20 1.32
N SER A 169 6.35 -25.60 0.60
CA SER A 169 6.94 -24.80 -0.48
C SER A 169 5.99 -24.49 -1.63
N ASN A 170 4.94 -25.27 -1.83
CA ASN A 170 3.87 -25.00 -2.81
C ASN A 170 3.06 -23.72 -2.49
N LEU A 171 3.07 -23.28 -1.23
CA LEU A 171 2.44 -22.04 -0.76
C LEU A 171 3.32 -20.80 -1.00
N PHE A 172 4.62 -20.96 -1.26
CA PHE A 172 5.58 -19.86 -1.35
C PHE A 172 5.54 -19.18 -2.73
N ARG A 173 4.44 -18.47 -3.00
CA ARG A 173 4.22 -17.69 -4.22
C ARG A 173 4.31 -16.19 -3.91
N LYS A 174 4.81 -15.41 -4.86
CA LYS A 174 4.86 -13.94 -4.73
C LYS A 174 3.45 -13.42 -4.40
N GLU A 175 3.35 -12.52 -3.42
CA GLU A 175 2.09 -11.96 -2.92
C GLU A 175 1.10 -13.01 -2.37
N ALA A 176 1.62 -14.15 -1.88
CA ALA A 176 0.82 -15.07 -1.08
C ALA A 176 0.68 -14.57 0.37
N PRO A 177 -0.54 -14.42 0.91
CA PRO A 177 -0.75 -14.18 2.33
C PRO A 177 -0.46 -15.49 3.10
N LEU A 178 0.45 -15.41 4.07
CA LEU A 178 0.85 -16.55 4.88
C LEU A 178 0.57 -16.28 6.36
N LEU A 179 0.03 -17.28 7.06
CA LEU A 179 -0.03 -17.36 8.51
C LEU A 179 1.00 -18.40 8.95
N ILE A 180 1.92 -17.99 9.82
CA ILE A 180 3.11 -18.77 10.15
C ILE A 180 3.19 -18.93 11.67
N GLU A 181 3.21 -20.18 12.12
CA GLU A 181 3.62 -20.51 13.48
C GLU A 181 5.13 -20.81 13.50
N GLY A 182 5.83 -20.25 14.47
CA GLY A 182 7.28 -20.39 14.57
C GLY A 182 7.83 -20.08 15.95
N VAL A 183 9.14 -19.94 16.01
CA VAL A 183 9.88 -19.52 17.21
C VAL A 183 10.73 -18.33 16.86
N LEU A 184 10.73 -17.32 17.72
CA LEU A 184 11.65 -16.21 17.55
C LEU A 184 13.08 -16.63 17.89
N SER A 185 13.98 -16.40 16.93
CA SER A 185 15.42 -16.50 17.06
C SER A 185 16.03 -15.10 16.99
N LYS A 186 16.80 -14.71 18.00
CA LYS A 186 17.60 -13.47 17.99
C LYS A 186 19.04 -13.88 17.72
N ASP A 187 19.62 -13.39 16.63
CA ASP A 187 21.04 -13.60 16.33
C ASP A 187 21.66 -12.27 15.91
N SER A 188 22.73 -11.87 16.60
CA SER A 188 23.60 -10.72 16.27
C SER A 188 22.92 -9.46 15.70
N GLY A 189 21.78 -9.03 16.24
CA GLY A 189 21.10 -7.78 15.88
C GLY A 189 19.78 -7.91 15.11
N ASP A 190 19.53 -9.04 14.45
CA ASP A 190 18.30 -9.28 13.69
C ASP A 190 17.39 -10.32 14.35
N SER A 191 16.09 -10.01 14.38
CA SER A 191 15.04 -10.93 14.86
C SER A 191 14.48 -11.73 13.69
N LYS A 192 14.67 -13.05 13.72
CA LYS A 192 14.18 -13.98 12.68
C LYS A 192 13.19 -14.97 13.28
N ILE A 193 12.27 -15.46 12.47
CA ILE A 193 11.28 -16.45 12.90
C ILE A 193 11.65 -17.79 12.27
N ILE A 194 11.85 -18.82 13.08
CA ILE A 194 12.04 -20.18 12.59
C ILE A 194 10.66 -20.84 12.51
N ALA A 195 10.18 -21.11 11.30
CA ALA A 195 8.87 -21.73 11.08
C ALA A 195 8.84 -23.15 11.68
N ARG A 196 7.73 -23.51 12.31
CA ARG A 196 7.50 -24.85 12.86
C ARG A 196 6.73 -25.72 11.88
N LYS A 197 7.01 -27.02 11.93
CA LYS A 197 6.20 -28.04 11.28
C LYS A 197 5.06 -28.39 12.25
N ASN A 198 3.87 -27.83 12.03
CA ASN A 198 2.64 -28.47 12.49
C ASN A 198 2.38 -29.71 11.63
#